data_AF-A0A9D7JG44-F1
#
_entry.id   AF-A0A9D7JG44-F1
#
_cell.length_a   1.000
_cell.length_b   1.000
_cell.length_c   1.000
_cell.angle_alpha   90.00
_cell.angle_beta   90.00
_cell.angle_gamma   90.00
#
_symmetry.space_group_name_H-M   'P 1'
#
loop_
_entity.id
_entity.type
_entity.pdbx_description
1 polymer ?
#
loop_
_entity_poly.entity_id
_entity_poly.type
_entity_poly.pdbx_seq_one_letter_code
_entity_poly.pdbx_strand_id
1 'polypeptide(L)'
;MLVGFDVKLAPWAPRQQPVHATGNGRERHPHGDVTAEVLIPMAGAVVGWKSGRFALPVVTLNDRESAVIVGTDDADHSLSVARLSDFDVESQSFVGAQPYTTGVLLSSSNKMTWTPHQNEDLTFRAVAAKFGPLTKTVPLGNFDLVDASDLQVRATVELPSSDCRVVFEIVRADNSVLRLLPGQVLQLTEYITETVQLRAVLTGSEKLSPILYAPVWLIAGEIATEGTYITRAFRLGAGVALTAYFKAALPAGSTAVIEYDKADDNWLTLTLASTEDC
;
A
#
# COMPACT_ATOMS: atom_id res chain seq x y z
N MET A 1 8.17 -0.27 -13.81
CA MET A 1 6.73 -0.23 -13.49
C MET A 1 6.03 0.52 -14.60
N LEU A 2 4.88 0.02 -15.04
CA LEU A 2 4.11 0.62 -16.11
C LEU A 2 3.19 1.70 -15.51
N VAL A 3 3.15 2.89 -16.09
CA VAL A 3 2.34 4.03 -15.61
C VAL A 3 1.18 4.37 -16.54
N GLY A 4 1.07 3.67 -17.67
CA GLY A 4 -0.05 3.81 -18.57
C GLY A 4 0.28 3.40 -19.99
N PHE A 5 -0.67 3.68 -20.87
CA PHE A 5 -0.57 3.41 -22.30
C PHE A 5 -1.04 4.63 -23.08
N ASP A 6 -0.38 4.92 -24.19
CA ASP A 6 -0.91 5.84 -25.19
C ASP A 6 -1.52 5.03 -26.33
N VAL A 7 -2.70 5.42 -26.77
CA VAL A 7 -3.38 4.86 -27.94
C VAL A 7 -3.41 5.91 -29.05
N LYS A 8 -3.32 5.46 -30.30
CA LYS A 8 -3.39 6.36 -31.45
C LYS A 8 -4.79 6.32 -32.05
N LEU A 9 -5.46 7.47 -32.07
CA LEU A 9 -6.79 7.65 -32.64
C LEU A 9 -6.71 7.76 -34.16
N ALA A 10 -7.55 7.02 -34.88
CA ALA A 10 -7.63 7.01 -36.34
C ALA A 10 -8.72 7.98 -36.86
N PRO A 11 -8.65 8.43 -38.13
CA PRO A 11 -9.64 9.35 -38.71
C PRO A 11 -10.98 8.65 -39.03
N TRP A 12 -11.95 8.76 -38.12
CA TRP A 12 -13.40 8.63 -38.33
C TRP A 12 -14.13 9.50 -37.27
N ALA A 13 -15.34 10.01 -37.53
CA ALA A 13 -16.05 11.03 -36.72
C ALA A 13 -17.36 10.50 -36.08
N PRO A 14 -17.97 11.15 -35.05
CA PRO A 14 -17.47 12.07 -34.02
C PRO A 14 -17.35 11.40 -32.63
N ARG A 15 -16.31 11.76 -31.87
CA ARG A 15 -15.91 11.09 -30.62
C ARG A 15 -16.51 11.77 -29.39
N GLN A 16 -17.43 11.13 -28.69
CA GLN A 16 -18.13 11.70 -27.53
C GLN A 16 -17.93 10.94 -26.22
N GLN A 17 -17.63 9.63 -26.24
CA GLN A 17 -17.53 8.85 -24.99
C GLN A 17 -16.09 8.46 -24.62
N PRO A 18 -15.76 8.35 -23.33
CA PRO A 18 -14.40 8.06 -22.89
C PRO A 18 -13.95 6.65 -23.28
N VAL A 19 -12.63 6.49 -23.33
CA VAL A 19 -11.97 5.20 -23.59
C VAL A 19 -11.42 4.65 -22.27
N HIS A 20 -11.85 3.46 -21.90
CA HIS A 20 -11.34 2.70 -20.78
C HIS A 20 -10.11 1.92 -21.23
N ALA A 21 -8.96 2.20 -20.61
CA ALA A 21 -7.77 1.38 -20.75
C ALA A 21 -7.60 0.53 -19.49
N THR A 22 -7.77 -0.78 -19.62
CA THR A 22 -7.68 -1.75 -18.52
C THR A 22 -6.46 -2.64 -18.73
N GLY A 23 -5.58 -2.74 -17.73
CA GLY A 23 -4.50 -3.71 -17.72
C GLY A 23 -4.93 -4.97 -16.98
N ASN A 24 -5.17 -6.07 -17.69
CA ASN A 24 -5.51 -7.36 -17.08
C ASN A 24 -4.27 -8.22 -16.92
N GLY A 25 -4.13 -8.76 -15.71
CA GLY A 25 -2.98 -9.55 -15.29
C GLY A 25 -3.41 -10.86 -14.66
N ARG A 26 -3.89 -11.80 -15.49
CA ARG A 26 -3.86 -13.26 -15.31
C ARG A 26 -4.67 -13.90 -16.44
N GLU A 27 -4.07 -14.87 -17.11
CA GLU A 27 -4.60 -15.67 -18.23
C GLU A 27 -4.49 -15.10 -19.65
N ARG A 28 -4.31 -16.02 -20.60
CA ARG A 28 -4.18 -15.81 -22.05
C ARG A 28 -5.40 -15.18 -22.72
N HIS A 29 -6.41 -14.81 -21.94
CA HIS A 29 -7.64 -14.16 -22.36
C HIS A 29 -7.88 -12.92 -21.49
N PRO A 30 -8.47 -11.85 -22.03
CA PRO A 30 -8.75 -10.58 -21.34
C PRO A 30 -9.84 -10.66 -20.24
N HIS A 31 -9.92 -11.78 -19.51
CA HIS A 31 -10.87 -12.08 -18.44
C HIS A 31 -10.25 -12.08 -17.03
N GLY A 32 -8.94 -11.84 -16.93
CA GLY A 32 -8.24 -11.81 -15.65
C GLY A 32 -8.55 -10.61 -14.75
N ASP A 33 -7.91 -10.60 -13.58
CA ASP A 33 -7.99 -9.51 -12.63
C ASP A 33 -7.48 -8.19 -13.25
N VAL A 34 -8.29 -7.14 -13.09
CA VAL A 34 -7.93 -5.77 -13.46
C VAL A 34 -6.86 -5.27 -12.49
N THR A 35 -5.68 -4.98 -13.01
CA THR A 35 -4.54 -4.51 -12.22
C THR A 35 -4.49 -2.97 -12.16
N ALA A 36 -4.95 -2.31 -13.23
CA ALA A 36 -5.20 -0.88 -13.25
C ALA A 36 -6.19 -0.50 -14.36
N GLU A 37 -6.87 0.61 -14.14
CA GLU A 37 -7.80 1.21 -15.08
C GLU A 37 -7.58 2.72 -15.15
N VAL A 38 -7.79 3.29 -16.33
CA VAL A 38 -7.90 4.74 -16.51
C VAL A 38 -9.01 5.06 -17.51
N LEU A 39 -9.78 6.08 -17.18
CA LEU A 39 -10.77 6.68 -18.06
C LEU A 39 -10.11 7.83 -18.86
N ILE A 40 -10.08 7.70 -20.18
CA ILE A 40 -9.50 8.69 -21.08
C ILE A 40 -10.63 9.55 -21.66
N PRO A 41 -10.72 10.86 -21.33
CA PRO A 41 -11.78 11.71 -21.86
C PRO A 41 -11.58 11.98 -23.36
N MET A 42 -12.61 11.70 -24.15
CA MET A 42 -12.62 11.90 -25.60
C MET A 42 -13.17 13.26 -26.04
N ALA A 43 -13.63 14.08 -25.09
CA ALA A 43 -14.02 15.47 -25.34
C ALA A 43 -12.86 16.24 -26.03
N GLY A 44 -13.13 16.77 -27.22
CA GLY A 44 -12.15 17.51 -28.03
C GLY A 44 -11.00 16.66 -28.59
N ALA A 45 -11.11 15.33 -28.59
CA ALA A 45 -10.03 14.46 -29.07
C ALA A 45 -9.84 14.56 -30.60
N VAL A 46 -8.61 14.87 -31.00
CA VAL A 46 -8.17 14.91 -32.40
C VAL A 46 -7.52 13.60 -32.81
N VAL A 47 -7.40 13.36 -34.12
CA VAL A 47 -6.62 12.24 -34.67
C VAL A 47 -5.18 12.34 -34.17
N GLY A 48 -4.60 11.21 -33.74
CA GLY A 48 -3.24 11.17 -33.19
C GLY A 48 -3.16 10.53 -31.80
N TRP A 49 -2.06 10.80 -31.10
CA TRP A 49 -1.77 10.15 -29.81
C TRP A 49 -2.62 10.71 -28.68
N LYS A 50 -3.21 9.80 -27.90
CA LYS A 50 -3.96 10.11 -26.69
C LYS A 50 -3.40 9.30 -25.52
N SER A 51 -3.13 9.99 -24.41
CA SER A 51 -2.51 9.39 -23.23
C SER A 51 -3.53 8.92 -22.21
N GLY A 52 -3.37 7.66 -21.76
CA GLY A 52 -3.95 7.13 -20.54
C GLY A 52 -2.86 6.97 -19.47
N ARG A 53 -3.06 7.52 -18.28
CA ARG A 53 -2.13 7.40 -17.15
C ARG A 53 -2.85 6.81 -15.95
N PHE A 54 -2.28 5.77 -15.37
CA PHE A 54 -2.82 5.14 -14.17
C PHE A 54 -2.55 6.02 -12.95
N ALA A 55 -3.45 5.96 -11.97
CA ALA A 55 -3.29 6.68 -10.71
C ALA A 55 -2.07 6.18 -9.91
N LEU A 56 -1.78 4.87 -10.02
CA LEU A 56 -0.64 4.22 -9.40
C LEU A 56 0.17 3.42 -10.44
N PRO A 57 1.51 3.37 -10.33
CA PRO A 57 2.32 2.52 -11.19
C PRO A 57 1.98 1.05 -10.99
N VAL A 58 1.86 0.32 -12.09
CA VAL A 58 1.59 -1.12 -12.11
C VAL A 58 2.89 -1.90 -12.19
N VAL A 59 3.03 -2.90 -11.33
CA VAL A 59 4.13 -3.86 -11.40
C VAL A 59 3.81 -4.90 -12.47
N THR A 60 4.55 -4.86 -13.58
CA THR A 60 4.49 -5.87 -14.64
C THR A 60 5.67 -6.83 -14.45
N LEU A 61 5.37 -8.11 -14.19
CA LEU A 61 6.37 -9.16 -14.02
C LEU A 61 6.60 -9.88 -15.35
N ASN A 62 7.83 -10.33 -15.58
CA ASN A 62 8.21 -11.00 -16.83
C ASN A 62 7.67 -12.45 -16.94
N ASP A 63 7.08 -12.98 -15.87
CA ASP A 63 6.59 -14.35 -15.77
C ASP A 63 5.17 -14.54 -16.31
N ARG A 64 4.51 -13.47 -16.76
CA ARG A 64 3.10 -13.47 -17.16
C ARG A 64 2.85 -12.64 -18.41
N GLU A 65 1.94 -13.13 -19.24
CA GLU A 65 1.33 -12.34 -20.31
C GLU A 65 0.30 -11.37 -19.69
N SER A 66 0.26 -10.14 -20.18
CA SER A 66 -0.68 -9.10 -19.75
C SER A 66 -1.40 -8.54 -20.97
N ALA A 67 -2.67 -8.18 -20.80
CA ALA A 67 -3.47 -7.59 -21.87
C ALA A 67 -3.80 -6.14 -21.56
N VAL A 68 -3.78 -5.30 -22.59
CA VAL A 68 -4.35 -3.95 -22.55
C VAL A 68 -5.68 -3.99 -23.28
N ILE A 69 -6.74 -3.69 -22.56
CA ILE A 69 -8.08 -3.64 -23.11
C ILE A 69 -8.43 -2.18 -23.29
N VAL A 70 -8.85 -1.83 -24.49
CA VAL A 70 -9.30 -0.49 -24.84
C VAL A 70 -10.77 -0.60 -25.24
N GLY A 71 -11.66 -0.03 -24.42
CA GLY A 71 -13.11 -0.12 -24.64
C GLY A 71 -13.78 1.24 -24.55
N THR A 72 -14.84 1.44 -25.31
CA THR A 72 -15.71 2.62 -25.21
C THR A 72 -17.14 2.21 -25.54
N ASP A 73 -18.10 2.94 -25.00
CA ASP A 73 -19.51 2.76 -25.30
C ASP A 73 -19.96 3.68 -26.47
N ASP A 74 -19.02 4.44 -27.06
CA ASP A 74 -19.24 5.20 -28.29
C ASP A 74 -19.37 4.27 -29.50
N ALA A 75 -20.32 4.53 -30.39
CA ALA A 75 -20.39 3.84 -31.68
C ALA A 75 -19.35 4.39 -32.67
N ASP A 76 -18.96 5.66 -32.51
CA ASP A 76 -18.13 6.40 -33.46
C ASP A 76 -16.69 6.56 -32.94
N HIS A 77 -15.99 5.44 -32.79
CA HIS A 77 -14.59 5.40 -32.39
C HIS A 77 -13.73 4.60 -33.36
N SER A 78 -12.47 4.99 -33.49
CA SER A 78 -11.49 4.23 -34.25
C SER A 78 -10.10 4.41 -33.66
N LEU A 79 -9.41 3.28 -33.54
CA LEU A 79 -8.01 3.21 -33.14
C LEU A 79 -7.17 2.85 -34.36
N SER A 80 -5.92 3.30 -34.36
CA SER A 80 -4.95 2.96 -35.38
C SER A 80 -4.52 1.50 -35.20
N VAL A 81 -4.70 0.71 -36.24
CA VAL A 81 -4.30 -0.70 -36.33
C VAL A 81 -3.40 -0.84 -37.55
N ALA A 82 -2.31 -1.58 -37.41
CA ALA A 82 -1.43 -1.94 -38.52
C ALA A 82 -1.83 -3.33 -39.01
N ARG A 83 -2.05 -3.47 -40.32
CA ARG A 83 -2.40 -4.74 -40.96
C ARG A 83 -1.30 -5.18 -41.89
N LEU A 84 -1.01 -6.48 -41.92
CA LEU A 84 -0.02 -7.06 -42.82
C LEU A 84 -0.39 -6.77 -44.28
N SER A 85 0.60 -6.37 -45.08
CA SER A 85 0.47 -5.97 -46.50
C SER A 85 -0.22 -4.64 -46.78
N ASP A 86 -0.68 -3.90 -45.75
CA ASP A 86 -1.16 -2.53 -45.95
C ASP A 86 0.01 -1.55 -46.08
N PHE A 87 -0.23 -0.43 -46.77
CA PHE A 87 0.76 0.63 -46.94
C PHE A 87 0.69 1.59 -45.74
N ASP A 88 1.79 1.69 -44.99
CA ASP A 88 1.92 2.64 -43.90
C ASP A 88 2.43 3.99 -44.44
N VAL A 89 1.55 4.98 -44.37
CA VAL A 89 1.80 6.35 -44.84
C VAL A 89 2.87 7.06 -44.00
N GLU A 90 3.04 6.73 -42.72
CA GLU A 90 4.05 7.38 -41.86
C GLU A 90 5.46 6.85 -42.13
N SER A 91 5.62 5.53 -42.30
CA SER A 91 6.91 4.92 -42.63
C SER A 91 7.21 4.88 -44.14
N GLN A 92 6.25 5.27 -44.99
CA GLN A 92 6.33 5.20 -46.46
C GLN A 92 6.71 3.79 -46.96
N SER A 93 6.17 2.76 -46.32
CA SER A 93 6.52 1.37 -46.60
C SER A 93 5.33 0.43 -46.40
N PHE A 94 5.37 -0.75 -47.02
CA PHE A 94 4.38 -1.80 -46.76
C PHE A 94 4.70 -2.52 -45.46
N VAL A 95 3.68 -2.83 -44.66
CA VAL A 95 3.81 -3.62 -43.43
C VAL A 95 4.13 -5.07 -43.81
N GLY A 96 5.43 -5.40 -43.82
CA GLY A 96 5.92 -6.71 -44.27
C GLY A 96 5.95 -7.80 -43.19
N ALA A 97 5.83 -7.44 -41.92
CA ALA A 97 5.81 -8.36 -40.79
C ALA A 97 5.10 -7.75 -39.59
N GLN A 98 4.62 -8.60 -38.68
CA GLN A 98 4.07 -8.17 -37.39
C GLN A 98 5.20 -7.81 -36.43
N PRO A 99 5.17 -6.61 -35.81
CA PRO A 99 6.21 -6.18 -34.89
C PRO A 99 6.17 -6.91 -33.54
N TYR A 100 5.01 -7.46 -33.16
CA TYR A 100 4.82 -8.15 -31.89
C TYR A 100 4.80 -9.66 -32.10
N THR A 101 5.81 -10.36 -31.59
CA THR A 101 5.92 -11.82 -31.70
C THR A 101 5.16 -12.56 -30.60
N THR A 102 4.68 -11.83 -29.59
CA THR A 102 3.97 -12.37 -28.43
C THR A 102 2.68 -11.58 -28.23
N GLY A 103 1.56 -12.30 -28.19
CA GLY A 103 0.21 -11.72 -28.13
C GLY A 103 -0.43 -11.61 -29.52
N VAL A 104 -1.76 -11.52 -29.54
CA VAL A 104 -2.59 -11.37 -30.75
C VAL A 104 -3.62 -10.28 -30.45
N LEU A 105 -3.93 -9.44 -31.44
CA LEU A 105 -5.02 -8.47 -31.30
C LEU A 105 -6.37 -9.20 -31.15
N LEU A 106 -7.14 -8.81 -30.14
CA LEU A 106 -8.47 -9.36 -29.88
C LEU A 106 -9.51 -8.23 -29.93
N SER A 107 -10.65 -8.48 -30.57
CA SER A 107 -11.81 -7.58 -30.52
C SER A 107 -13.02 -8.28 -29.90
N SER A 108 -13.86 -7.52 -29.19
CA SER A 108 -15.11 -8.02 -28.63
C SER A 108 -16.16 -6.92 -28.59
N SER A 109 -17.41 -7.25 -28.91
CA SER A 109 -18.55 -6.34 -28.75
C SER A 109 -19.21 -6.43 -27.37
N ASN A 110 -19.01 -7.54 -26.65
CA ASN A 110 -19.67 -7.83 -25.38
C ASN A 110 -18.69 -7.99 -24.20
N LYS A 111 -17.39 -7.77 -24.45
CA LYS A 111 -16.28 -7.96 -23.50
C LYS A 111 -16.17 -9.41 -22.98
N MET A 112 -16.88 -10.36 -23.59
CA MET A 112 -16.99 -11.76 -23.14
C MET A 112 -16.42 -12.74 -24.16
N THR A 113 -16.84 -12.62 -25.41
CA THR A 113 -16.36 -13.44 -26.52
C THR A 113 -15.42 -12.61 -27.37
N TRP A 114 -14.21 -13.12 -27.60
CA TRP A 114 -13.14 -12.39 -28.24
C TRP A 114 -12.77 -13.05 -29.57
N THR A 115 -12.65 -12.23 -30.61
CA THR A 115 -12.22 -12.67 -31.94
C THR A 115 -10.75 -12.33 -32.14
N PRO A 116 -9.87 -13.31 -32.44
CA PRO A 116 -8.47 -13.08 -32.73
C PRO A 116 -8.24 -12.57 -34.15
N HIS A 117 -7.47 -11.50 -34.28
CA HIS A 117 -7.06 -10.91 -35.55
C HIS A 117 -5.58 -11.20 -35.80
N GLN A 118 -5.31 -12.30 -36.50
CA GLN A 118 -3.94 -12.81 -36.69
C GLN A 118 -3.08 -11.99 -37.65
N ASN A 119 -3.68 -11.06 -38.41
CA ASN A 119 -2.99 -10.25 -39.42
C ASN A 119 -2.94 -8.76 -39.05
N GLU A 120 -3.38 -8.40 -37.85
CA GLU A 120 -3.58 -7.03 -37.40
C GLU A 120 -3.01 -6.82 -36.00
N ASP A 121 -2.38 -5.66 -35.78
CA ASP A 121 -1.80 -5.28 -34.50
C ASP A 121 -2.23 -3.86 -34.11
N LEU A 122 -2.59 -3.67 -32.83
CA LEU A 122 -2.95 -2.36 -32.30
C LEU A 122 -1.71 -1.44 -32.25
N THR A 123 -1.86 -0.19 -32.68
CA THR A 123 -0.83 0.83 -32.50
C THR A 123 -0.94 1.45 -31.09
N PHE A 124 0.02 1.15 -30.21
CA PHE A 124 0.06 1.69 -28.85
C PHE A 124 1.49 2.04 -28.41
N ARG A 125 1.61 2.83 -27.34
CA ARG A 125 2.87 3.04 -26.61
C ARG A 125 2.69 2.61 -25.18
N ALA A 126 3.53 1.69 -24.71
CA ALA A 126 3.64 1.38 -23.29
C ALA A 126 4.48 2.47 -22.60
N VAL A 127 3.94 3.09 -21.56
CA VAL A 127 4.62 4.15 -20.83
C VAL A 127 5.06 3.60 -19.49
N ALA A 128 6.37 3.53 -19.26
CA ALA A 128 6.95 3.07 -18.01
C ALA A 128 7.59 4.25 -17.26
N ALA A 129 7.53 4.19 -15.93
CA ALA A 129 8.26 5.13 -15.09
C ALA A 129 9.76 4.78 -15.09
N LYS A 130 10.57 5.83 -15.15
CA LYS A 130 11.99 5.81 -14.84
C LYS A 130 12.20 6.61 -13.55
N PHE A 131 12.50 5.93 -12.46
CA PHE A 131 12.55 6.54 -11.13
C PHE A 131 13.92 7.17 -10.85
N GLY A 132 13.89 8.37 -10.28
CA GLY A 132 15.05 9.12 -9.84
C GLY A 132 14.62 10.35 -9.03
N PRO A 133 15.27 10.66 -7.89
CA PRO A 133 16.34 9.91 -7.21
C PRO A 133 15.87 8.54 -6.66
N LEU A 134 16.82 7.61 -6.44
CA LEU A 134 16.54 6.24 -5.96
C LEU A 134 16.06 6.17 -4.51
N THR A 135 16.36 7.22 -3.73
CA THR A 135 15.85 7.41 -2.38
C THR A 135 15.12 8.74 -2.33
N LYS A 136 13.89 8.73 -1.80
CA LYS A 136 13.06 9.91 -1.62
C LYS A 136 12.48 9.93 -0.22
N THR A 137 12.67 11.06 0.46
CA THR A 137 12.03 11.31 1.76
C THR A 137 10.75 12.11 1.54
N VAL A 138 9.64 11.62 2.08
CA VAL A 138 8.32 12.24 2.02
C VAL A 138 7.91 12.66 3.44
N PRO A 139 7.72 13.96 3.71
CA PRO A 139 7.21 14.40 5.00
C PRO A 139 5.73 13.98 5.14
N LEU A 140 5.38 13.36 6.27
CA LEU A 140 4.02 12.91 6.56
C LEU A 140 3.30 13.83 7.55
N GLY A 141 4.03 14.61 8.34
CA GLY A 141 3.47 15.63 9.22
C GLY A 141 4.24 15.79 10.52
N ASN A 142 3.72 16.66 11.39
CA ASN A 142 4.15 16.80 12.77
C ASN A 142 3.02 16.32 13.69
N PHE A 143 3.38 15.66 14.79
CA PHE A 143 2.44 15.05 15.71
C PHE A 143 2.87 15.33 17.15
N ASP A 144 1.94 15.75 17.99
CA ASP A 144 2.18 15.96 19.41
C ASP A 144 2.01 14.63 20.16
N LEU A 145 3.05 14.23 20.86
CA LEU A 145 3.06 13.05 21.73
C LEU A 145 2.86 13.49 23.18
N VAL A 146 2.12 12.69 23.94
CA VAL A 146 1.89 12.88 25.37
C VAL A 146 2.11 11.53 26.04
N ASP A 147 3.06 11.49 26.97
CA ASP A 147 3.43 10.34 27.80
C ASP A 147 3.57 9.04 26.99
N ALA A 148 4.17 9.14 25.80
CA ALA A 148 4.30 8.00 24.90
C ALA A 148 5.41 7.07 25.39
N SER A 149 5.07 5.81 25.67
CA SER A 149 6.00 4.71 25.99
C SER A 149 6.38 3.91 24.75
N ASP A 150 5.45 3.77 23.79
CA ASP A 150 5.61 2.95 22.60
C ASP A 150 5.17 3.71 21.36
N LEU A 151 5.87 3.51 20.25
CA LEU A 151 5.52 4.09 18.96
C LEU A 151 5.36 3.01 17.90
N GLN A 152 4.33 3.14 17.07
CA GLN A 152 4.12 2.28 15.91
C GLN A 152 3.61 3.12 14.74
N VAL A 153 4.16 2.92 13.55
CA VAL A 153 3.60 3.48 12.32
C VAL A 153 2.88 2.38 11.56
N ARG A 154 1.56 2.54 11.38
CA ARG A 154 0.76 1.65 10.55
C ARG A 154 0.56 2.27 9.18
N ALA A 155 1.02 1.55 8.17
CA ALA A 155 0.87 1.92 6.77
C ALA A 155 0.76 0.66 5.92
N THR A 156 -0.01 0.76 4.84
CA THR A 156 0.00 -0.25 3.79
C THR A 156 1.10 0.11 2.81
N VAL A 157 2.04 -0.81 2.60
CA VAL A 157 3.14 -0.65 1.65
C VAL A 157 3.18 -1.83 0.69
N GLU A 158 3.55 -1.56 -0.55
CA GLU A 158 3.85 -2.57 -1.54
C GLU A 158 5.32 -2.43 -1.94
N LEU A 159 6.05 -3.56 -1.87
CA LEU A 159 7.48 -3.64 -2.16
C LEU A 159 7.67 -4.58 -3.36
N PRO A 160 7.74 -4.05 -4.60
CA PRO A 160 7.77 -4.88 -5.81
C PRO A 160 9.01 -5.77 -5.97
N SER A 161 10.11 -5.44 -5.29
CA SER A 161 11.35 -6.21 -5.28
C SER A 161 12.07 -6.09 -3.95
N SER A 162 13.07 -6.94 -3.72
CA SER A 162 13.97 -6.87 -2.57
C SER A 162 14.78 -5.57 -2.48
N ASP A 163 14.92 -4.85 -3.60
CA ASP A 163 15.62 -3.56 -3.65
C ASP A 163 14.72 -2.40 -3.21
N CYS A 164 13.41 -2.64 -3.09
CA CYS A 164 12.45 -1.65 -2.65
C CYS A 164 12.30 -1.70 -1.12
N ARG A 165 12.37 -0.53 -0.48
CA ARG A 165 12.24 -0.40 0.98
C ARG A 165 11.44 0.84 1.35
N VAL A 166 10.62 0.72 2.38
CA VAL A 166 10.00 1.86 3.07
C VAL A 166 10.43 1.82 4.53
N VAL A 167 11.01 2.92 5.01
CA VAL A 167 11.37 3.14 6.42
C VAL A 167 10.67 4.38 6.89
N PHE A 168 10.09 4.34 8.09
CA PHE A 168 9.60 5.54 8.74
C PHE A 168 10.66 6.08 9.69
N GLU A 169 10.89 7.37 9.58
CA GLU A 169 11.78 8.12 10.46
C GLU A 169 10.91 9.08 11.28
N ILE A 170 10.98 8.96 12.60
CA ILE A 170 10.40 9.89 13.55
C ILE A 170 11.54 10.74 14.07
N VAL A 171 11.53 12.03 13.71
CA VAL A 171 12.52 13.00 14.18
C VAL A 171 11.98 13.64 15.44
N ARG A 172 12.70 13.46 16.55
CA ARG A 172 12.40 14.02 17.87
C ARG A 172 12.83 15.49 17.95
N ALA A 173 12.44 16.20 19.02
CA ALA A 173 12.78 17.61 19.19
C ALA A 173 14.29 17.85 19.36
N ASP A 174 15.03 16.84 19.85
CA ASP A 174 16.50 16.84 19.96
C ASP A 174 17.22 16.54 18.63
N ASN A 175 16.49 16.37 17.53
CA ASN A 175 16.94 15.92 16.21
C ASN A 175 17.44 14.45 16.15
N SER A 176 17.27 13.67 17.22
CA SER A 176 17.48 12.23 17.13
C SER A 176 16.42 11.60 16.24
N VAL A 177 16.81 10.54 15.51
CA VAL A 177 15.95 9.90 14.52
C VAL A 177 15.66 8.47 14.95
N LEU A 178 14.41 8.22 15.30
CA LEU A 178 13.89 6.89 15.55
C LEU A 178 13.47 6.27 14.22
N ARG A 179 13.93 5.05 13.94
CA ARG A 179 13.65 4.34 12.69
C ARG A 179 12.81 3.10 12.96
N LEU A 180 11.72 2.95 12.22
CA LEU A 180 10.88 1.76 12.30
C LEU A 180 10.38 1.32 10.94
N LEU A 181 10.12 0.01 10.83
CA LEU A 181 9.43 -0.59 9.70
C LEU A 181 7.91 -0.44 9.84
N PRO A 182 7.14 -0.54 8.74
CA PRO A 182 5.68 -0.56 8.81
C PRO A 182 5.19 -1.66 9.78
N GLY A 183 4.37 -1.28 10.76
CA GLY A 183 3.82 -2.18 11.77
C GLY A 183 4.77 -2.59 12.89
N GLN A 184 6.04 -2.19 12.86
CA GLN A 184 6.97 -2.44 13.95
C GLN A 184 6.62 -1.56 15.16
N VAL A 185 6.55 -2.17 16.34
CA VAL A 185 6.44 -1.44 17.61
C VAL A 185 7.85 -1.11 18.10
N LEU A 186 8.08 0.16 18.41
CA LEU A 186 9.28 0.66 19.02
C LEU A 186 8.97 1.01 20.47
N GLN A 187 9.56 0.26 21.40
CA GLN A 187 9.50 0.58 22.82
C GLN A 187 10.55 1.64 23.14
N LEU A 188 10.15 2.73 23.78
CA LEU A 188 11.05 3.80 24.18
C LEU A 188 11.68 3.48 25.53
N THR A 189 12.89 3.99 25.75
CA THR A 189 13.58 3.86 27.05
C THR A 189 13.10 4.87 28.08
N GLU A 190 12.31 5.85 27.65
CA GLU A 190 11.76 6.94 28.44
C GLU A 190 10.38 7.32 27.87
N TYR A 191 9.52 7.89 28.71
CA TYR A 191 8.25 8.47 28.26
C TYR A 191 8.54 9.81 27.57
N ILE A 192 7.96 10.01 26.39
CA ILE A 192 8.18 11.23 25.61
C ILE A 192 6.90 12.06 25.48
N THR A 193 7.02 13.35 25.79
CA THR A 193 5.98 14.36 25.63
C THR A 193 6.57 15.52 24.82
N GLU A 194 6.46 15.44 23.50
CA GLU A 194 7.06 16.38 22.56
C GLU A 194 6.37 16.34 21.19
N THR A 195 6.57 17.37 20.38
CA THR A 195 6.17 17.37 18.96
C THR A 195 7.23 16.64 18.13
N VAL A 196 6.85 15.58 17.44
CA VAL A 196 7.73 14.81 16.55
C VAL A 196 7.37 15.01 15.08
N GLN A 197 8.37 14.94 14.20
CA GLN A 197 8.14 14.93 12.75
C GLN A 197 8.18 13.51 12.22
N LEU A 198 7.12 13.08 11.55
CA LEU A 198 7.09 11.79 10.83
C LEU A 198 7.44 12.00 9.36
N ARG A 199 8.38 11.21 8.85
CA ARG A 199 8.72 11.15 7.42
C ARG A 199 8.90 9.71 6.95
N ALA A 200 8.48 9.42 5.72
CA ALA A 200 8.72 8.14 5.07
C ALA A 200 9.93 8.26 4.14
N VAL A 201 10.87 7.33 4.25
CA VAL A 201 12.01 7.18 3.34
C VAL A 201 11.72 6.00 2.43
N LEU A 202 11.48 6.31 1.15
CA LEU A 202 11.21 5.34 0.10
C LEU A 202 12.50 5.13 -0.69
N THR A 203 12.96 3.90 -0.79
CA THR A 203 14.12 3.50 -1.58
C THR A 203 13.70 2.47 -2.61
N GLY A 204 14.18 2.60 -3.85
CA GLY A 204 13.93 1.67 -4.94
C GLY A 204 15.05 1.66 -5.96
N SER A 205 14.74 1.16 -7.15
CA SER A 205 15.64 1.14 -8.31
C SER A 205 15.15 2.08 -9.41
N GLU A 206 15.94 2.23 -10.47
CA GLU A 206 15.57 3.06 -11.63
C GLU A 206 14.27 2.58 -12.32
N LYS A 207 13.89 1.30 -12.15
CA LYS A 207 12.73 0.67 -12.81
C LYS A 207 11.58 0.33 -11.86
N LEU A 208 11.85 0.19 -10.56
CA LEU A 208 10.88 -0.22 -9.54
C LEU A 208 10.93 0.72 -8.34
N SER A 209 9.76 1.16 -7.87
CA SER A 209 9.60 1.98 -6.68
C SER A 209 8.66 1.27 -5.70
N PRO A 210 8.89 1.37 -4.38
CA PRO A 210 7.86 1.02 -3.41
C PRO A 210 6.64 1.94 -3.57
N ILE A 211 5.46 1.44 -3.20
CA ILE A 211 4.21 2.20 -3.13
C ILE A 211 3.81 2.32 -1.67
N LEU A 212 3.55 3.55 -1.22
CA LEU A 212 3.00 3.86 0.10
C LEU A 212 1.56 4.32 -0.08
N TYR A 213 0.61 3.58 0.50
CA TYR A 213 -0.80 3.91 0.42
C TYR A 213 -1.24 4.77 1.61
N ALA A 214 -2.13 5.73 1.34
CA ALA A 214 -2.80 6.51 2.38
C ALA A 214 -4.07 5.76 2.88
N PRO A 215 -4.47 5.94 4.15
CA PRO A 215 -3.84 6.76 5.20
C PRO A 215 -2.63 6.07 5.89
N VAL A 216 -1.72 6.88 6.43
CA VAL A 216 -0.63 6.44 7.32
C VAL A 216 -0.94 6.92 8.74
N TRP A 217 -0.81 6.02 9.72
CA TRP A 217 -1.11 6.30 11.11
C TRP A 217 0.14 6.23 11.96
N LEU A 218 0.39 7.27 12.75
CA LEU A 218 1.29 7.21 13.90
C LEU A 218 0.45 6.84 15.12
N ILE A 219 0.83 5.76 15.79
CA ILE A 219 0.20 5.28 17.01
C ILE A 219 1.20 5.47 18.13
N ALA A 220 0.79 6.22 19.15
CA ALA A 220 1.48 6.36 20.41
C ALA A 220 0.73 5.53 21.46
N GLY A 221 1.44 4.62 22.12
CA GLY A 221 0.96 3.89 23.28
C GLY A 221 1.47 4.56 24.55
N GLU A 222 0.65 4.51 25.59
CA GLU A 222 1.01 4.84 26.95
C GLU A 222 0.80 3.59 27.80
N ILE A 223 1.85 3.16 28.49
CA ILE A 223 1.75 2.14 29.52
C ILE A 223 1.51 2.86 30.84
N ALA A 224 0.41 2.51 31.51
CA ALA A 224 0.16 2.99 32.86
C ALA A 224 1.29 2.55 33.81
N THR A 225 1.82 3.48 34.59
CA THR A 225 2.89 3.23 35.57
C THR A 225 2.40 2.48 36.81
N GLU A 226 1.09 2.49 37.04
CA GLU A 226 0.41 1.79 38.13
C GLU A 226 -0.87 1.10 37.63
N GLY A 227 -1.27 0.04 38.33
CA GLY A 227 -2.52 -0.66 38.05
C GLY A 227 -3.05 -1.34 39.30
N THR A 228 -4.33 -1.12 39.61
CA THR A 228 -5.02 -1.74 40.75
C THR A 228 -5.99 -2.81 40.24
N TYR A 229 -5.82 -4.04 40.70
CA TYR A 229 -6.75 -5.14 40.41
C TYR A 229 -7.47 -5.57 41.69
N ILE A 230 -8.79 -5.33 41.72
CA ILE A 230 -9.64 -5.68 42.86
C ILE A 230 -10.39 -6.97 42.52
N THR A 231 -10.18 -8.02 43.32
CA THR A 231 -10.95 -9.26 43.20
C THR A 231 -12.38 -9.10 43.72
N ARG A 232 -13.29 -9.98 43.30
CA ARG A 232 -14.66 -9.96 43.82
C ARG A 232 -14.66 -10.27 45.32
N ALA A 233 -15.34 -9.43 46.11
CA ALA A 233 -15.54 -9.68 47.54
C ALA A 233 -16.22 -11.03 47.81
N PHE A 234 -15.80 -11.71 48.87
CA PHE A 234 -16.38 -12.98 49.31
C PHE A 234 -16.48 -13.02 50.85
N ARG A 235 -17.45 -13.78 51.36
CA ARG A 235 -17.68 -13.90 52.81
C ARG A 235 -16.64 -14.82 53.44
N LEU A 236 -16.03 -14.35 54.52
CA LEU A 236 -15.13 -15.10 55.39
C LEU A 236 -15.82 -15.35 56.76
N GLY A 237 -15.39 -16.40 57.46
CA GLY A 237 -15.86 -16.70 58.83
C GLY A 237 -15.23 -15.78 59.89
N ALA A 238 -15.47 -16.07 61.17
CA ALA A 238 -14.82 -15.36 62.27
C ALA A 238 -13.40 -15.90 62.53
N GLY A 239 -12.44 -15.00 62.76
CA GLY A 239 -11.06 -15.38 63.14
C GLY A 239 -10.23 -16.02 62.03
N VAL A 240 -10.41 -15.58 60.78
CA VAL A 240 -9.72 -16.16 59.61
C VAL A 240 -8.31 -15.59 59.45
N ALA A 241 -7.33 -16.47 59.26
CA ALA A 241 -6.00 -16.10 58.77
C ALA A 241 -6.02 -16.08 57.24
N LEU A 242 -5.55 -14.98 56.64
CA LEU A 242 -5.53 -14.78 55.19
C LEU A 242 -4.08 -14.91 54.68
N THR A 243 -3.87 -15.80 53.72
CA THR A 243 -2.61 -15.96 52.99
C THR A 243 -2.88 -15.85 51.50
N ALA A 244 -2.15 -14.99 50.80
CA ALA A 244 -2.25 -14.80 49.36
C ALA A 244 -0.94 -15.23 48.68
N TYR A 245 -1.07 -15.93 47.56
CA TYR A 245 0.05 -16.25 46.69
C TYR A 245 -0.09 -15.42 45.42
N PHE A 246 0.96 -14.68 45.07
CA PHE A 246 0.98 -13.84 43.89
C PHE A 246 2.21 -14.18 43.05
N LYS A 247 1.97 -14.54 41.80
CA LYS A 247 3.01 -14.81 40.81
C LYS A 247 2.95 -13.70 39.77
N ALA A 248 4.04 -12.95 39.64
CA ALA A 248 4.17 -11.89 38.64
C ALA A 248 5.56 -11.88 38.03
N ALA A 249 5.62 -11.47 36.77
CA ALA A 249 6.86 -11.06 36.12
C ALA A 249 6.98 -9.54 36.30
N LEU A 250 7.68 -9.12 37.35
CA LEU A 250 7.91 -7.70 37.63
C LEU A 250 9.21 -7.26 36.95
N PRO A 251 9.17 -6.30 36.01
CA PRO A 251 10.37 -5.67 35.48
C PRO A 251 11.20 -5.02 36.60
N ALA A 252 12.49 -4.82 36.36
CA ALA A 252 13.37 -4.17 37.33
C ALA A 252 12.82 -2.79 37.74
N GLY A 253 12.73 -2.54 39.04
CA GLY A 253 12.18 -1.29 39.61
C GLY A 253 10.65 -1.26 39.76
N SER A 254 9.92 -2.26 39.26
CA SER A 254 8.49 -2.42 39.53
C SER A 254 8.25 -3.07 40.89
N THR A 255 7.19 -2.68 41.58
CA THR A 255 6.76 -3.29 42.84
C THR A 255 5.30 -3.71 42.74
N ALA A 256 4.91 -4.71 43.53
CA ALA A 256 3.51 -5.09 43.70
C ALA A 256 3.19 -5.11 45.18
N VAL A 257 2.06 -4.51 45.54
CA VAL A 257 1.53 -4.51 46.90
C VAL A 257 0.23 -5.30 46.88
N ILE A 258 0.07 -6.20 47.85
CA ILE A 258 -1.17 -6.95 48.04
C ILE A 258 -1.87 -6.34 49.26
N GLU A 259 -3.12 -5.97 49.08
CA GLU A 259 -3.96 -5.42 50.13
C GLU A 259 -5.22 -6.25 50.27
N TYR A 260 -5.82 -6.22 51.46
CA TYR A 260 -7.13 -6.78 51.72
C TYR A 260 -8.01 -5.73 52.40
N ASP A 261 -9.30 -5.79 52.10
CA ASP A 261 -10.32 -4.89 52.65
C ASP A 261 -11.41 -5.75 53.31
N LYS A 262 -12.02 -5.24 54.39
CA LYS A 262 -13.10 -5.94 55.10
C LYS A 262 -14.47 -5.50 54.60
N ALA A 263 -14.54 -5.04 53.35
CA ALA A 263 -15.70 -4.35 52.79
C ALA A 263 -16.06 -3.07 53.55
N ASP A 264 -15.04 -2.39 54.08
CA ASP A 264 -15.15 -1.12 54.80
C ASP A 264 -14.38 0.02 54.11
N ASP A 265 -13.92 -0.20 52.88
CA ASP A 265 -13.08 0.71 52.07
C ASP A 265 -11.77 1.10 52.80
N ASN A 266 -11.33 0.25 53.73
CA ASN A 266 -10.12 0.45 54.50
C ASN A 266 -9.10 -0.65 54.16
N TRP A 267 -8.36 -0.41 53.09
CA TRP A 267 -7.37 -1.32 52.56
C TRP A 267 -6.18 -1.46 53.52
N LEU A 268 -5.89 -2.71 53.89
CA LEU A 268 -4.77 -3.06 54.76
C LEU A 268 -3.76 -3.88 53.97
N THR A 269 -2.49 -3.47 54.04
CA THR A 269 -1.40 -4.18 53.37
C THR A 269 -1.15 -5.56 53.99
N LEU A 270 -1.07 -6.59 53.15
CA LEU A 270 -0.59 -7.92 53.51
C LEU A 270 0.93 -7.91 53.56
N THR A 271 1.51 -8.25 54.69
CA THR A 271 2.97 -8.33 54.85
C THR A 271 3.55 -9.48 54.06
N LEU A 272 4.59 -9.21 53.26
CA LEU A 272 5.33 -10.24 52.53
C LEU A 272 5.99 -11.22 53.52
N ALA A 273 5.64 -12.50 53.42
CA ALA A 273 6.21 -13.55 54.25
C ALA A 273 7.48 -14.17 53.64
N SER A 274 7.45 -14.49 52.35
CA SER A 274 8.57 -15.11 51.63
C SER A 274 8.45 -14.87 50.12
N THR A 275 9.60 -14.88 49.44
CA THR A 275 9.69 -14.85 47.97
C THR A 275 10.29 -16.16 47.50
N GLU A 276 9.70 -16.75 46.47
CA GLU A 276 10.22 -17.95 45.81
C GLU A 276 10.56 -17.60 44.35
N ASP A 277 11.83 -17.76 43.97
CA ASP A 277 12.27 -17.58 42.58
C ASP A 277 11.85 -18.81 41.75
N CYS A 278 11.26 -18.57 40.58
CA CYS A 278 10.90 -19.63 39.62
C CYS A 278 12.10 -20.06 38.77
#